data_AF-A0A957RC09-F1
#
_entry.id   AF-A0A957RC09-F1
#
_cell.length_a   1.000
_cell.length_b   1.000
_cell.length_c   1.000
_cell.angle_alpha   90.00
_cell.angle_beta   90.00
_cell.angle_gamma   90.00
#
_symmetry.space_group_name_H-M   'P 1'
#
loop_
_entity.id
_entity.type
_entity.pdbx_description
1 polymer ?
#
loop_
_entity_poly.entity_id
_entity_poly.type
_entity_poly.pdbx_seq_one_letter_code
_entity_poly.pdbx_strand_id
1 'polypeptide(L)'
;GANDSARLTAFVDQQLNPTTNGVGDVVDPDVTARLSHENYATLGKSFDQLWLDHEVNGSPSGGPYTRDWPIREVERAVFVRAIYSRWGLFEQMADFWHNHFNCYGYDRYAAPTWTSWDRDVIRRNALGNFRTMLQKSFEAPAMLYYLDNYINRAPSFNENYAREILELHTLGAMNYFGADLQ
;
A
#
# COMPACT_ATOMS: atom_id res chain seq x y z
N GLY A 1 26.78 -8.43 -18.28
CA GLY A 1 27.15 -7.75 -19.54
C GLY A 1 28.66 -7.65 -19.70
N ALA A 2 29.13 -7.56 -20.94
CA ALA A 2 30.56 -7.46 -21.29
C ALA A 2 31.18 -6.07 -21.03
N ASN A 3 30.35 -5.03 -20.90
CA ASN A 3 30.74 -3.65 -20.56
C ASN A 3 29.72 -3.06 -19.57
N ASP A 4 29.98 -1.85 -19.07
CA ASP A 4 29.18 -1.23 -18.02
C ASP A 4 27.76 -0.90 -18.46
N SER A 5 27.56 -0.40 -19.68
CA SER A 5 26.21 -0.16 -20.22
C SER A 5 25.40 -1.46 -20.28
N ALA A 6 25.99 -2.56 -20.76
CA ALA A 6 25.34 -3.86 -20.80
C ALA A 6 25.10 -4.47 -19.41
N ARG A 7 25.89 -4.09 -18.39
CA ARG A 7 25.63 -4.48 -16.99
C ARG A 7 24.47 -3.67 -16.41
N LEU A 8 24.40 -2.37 -16.67
CA LEU A 8 23.30 -1.52 -16.24
C LEU A 8 21.98 -1.96 -16.85
N THR A 9 21.93 -2.18 -18.17
CA THR A 9 20.71 -2.69 -18.83
C THR A 9 20.27 -4.02 -18.23
N ALA A 10 21.19 -4.98 -18.08
CA ALA A 10 20.86 -6.27 -17.46
C ALA A 10 20.39 -6.15 -16.00
N PHE A 11 20.94 -5.20 -15.24
CA PHE A 11 20.49 -4.91 -13.88
C PHE A 11 19.07 -4.33 -13.88
N VAL A 12 18.78 -3.35 -14.73
CA VAL A 12 17.44 -2.75 -14.84
C VAL A 12 16.41 -3.81 -15.29
N ASP A 13 16.74 -4.61 -16.30
CA ASP A 13 15.87 -5.69 -16.78
C ASP A 13 15.58 -6.69 -15.65
N GLN A 14 16.58 -7.03 -14.84
CA GLN A 14 16.38 -7.86 -13.66
C GLN A 14 15.48 -7.19 -12.62
N GLN A 15 15.69 -5.91 -12.32
CA GLN A 15 14.93 -5.17 -11.31
C GLN A 15 13.45 -4.96 -11.71
N LEU A 16 13.16 -4.88 -13.00
CA LEU A 16 11.80 -4.77 -13.53
C LEU A 16 11.04 -6.10 -13.54
N ASN A 17 11.72 -7.23 -13.32
CA ASN A 17 11.14 -8.57 -13.31
C ASN A 17 11.43 -9.28 -11.97
N PRO A 18 10.95 -8.74 -10.84
CA PRO A 18 11.15 -9.38 -9.55
C PRO A 18 10.49 -10.75 -9.51
N THR A 19 11.09 -11.68 -8.78
CA THR A 19 10.47 -13.01 -8.57
C THR A 19 9.20 -12.86 -7.74
N THR A 20 8.12 -13.53 -8.13
CA THR A 20 6.84 -13.53 -7.42
C THR A 20 6.43 -14.93 -6.97
N ASN A 21 5.57 -15.02 -5.95
CA ASN A 21 4.90 -16.26 -5.57
C ASN A 21 3.71 -16.56 -6.51
N GLY A 22 3.00 -17.68 -6.25
CA GLY A 22 1.84 -18.11 -7.04
C GLY A 22 0.60 -17.20 -6.97
N VAL A 23 0.63 -16.15 -6.15
CA VAL A 23 -0.44 -15.14 -6.03
C VAL A 23 0.03 -13.73 -6.45
N GLY A 24 1.24 -13.63 -7.01
CA GLY A 24 1.77 -12.39 -7.59
C GLY A 24 2.50 -11.46 -6.62
N ASP A 25 2.71 -11.85 -5.37
CA ASP A 25 3.49 -11.03 -4.44
C ASP A 25 5.00 -11.24 -4.69
N VAL A 26 5.76 -10.15 -4.70
CA VAL A 26 7.23 -10.20 -4.82
C VAL A 26 7.84 -10.95 -3.64
N VAL A 27 8.71 -11.91 -3.95
CA VAL A 27 9.42 -12.75 -2.99
C VAL A 27 10.90 -12.47 -2.99
N ASP A 28 11.44 -12.44 -1.78
CA ASP A 28 12.86 -12.33 -1.51
C ASP A 28 13.17 -13.21 -0.29
N PRO A 29 13.86 -14.35 -0.46
CA PRO A 29 14.15 -15.28 0.63
C PRO A 29 14.92 -14.63 1.79
N ASP A 30 15.84 -13.70 1.50
CA ASP A 30 16.65 -13.04 2.53
C ASP A 30 15.81 -12.10 3.38
N VAL A 31 14.88 -11.38 2.75
CA VAL A 31 13.89 -10.55 3.46
C VAL A 31 12.92 -11.44 4.24
N THR A 32 12.41 -12.50 3.61
CA THR A 32 11.47 -13.44 4.25
C THR A 32 12.06 -14.02 5.53
N ALA A 33 13.32 -14.46 5.50
CA ALA A 33 14.01 -15.00 6.65
C ALA A 33 14.19 -13.98 7.79
N ARG A 34 14.37 -12.69 7.46
CA ARG A 34 14.49 -11.61 8.45
C ARG A 34 13.14 -11.26 9.07
N LEU A 35 12.10 -11.20 8.26
CA LEU A 35 10.75 -10.92 8.74
C LEU A 35 10.20 -12.08 9.60
N SER A 36 10.53 -13.33 9.27
CA SER A 36 10.09 -14.48 10.06
C SER A 36 10.73 -14.56 11.45
N HIS A 37 11.94 -14.01 11.62
CA HIS A 37 12.62 -13.95 12.91
C HIS A 37 11.83 -13.14 13.96
N GLU A 38 11.13 -12.09 13.53
CA GLU A 38 10.45 -11.13 14.41
C GLU A 38 9.03 -11.56 14.82
N ASN A 39 8.55 -12.74 14.39
CA ASN A 39 7.21 -13.27 14.69
C ASN A 39 6.06 -12.27 14.45
N TYR A 40 6.12 -11.53 13.33
CA TYR A 40 5.06 -10.61 12.92
C TYR A 40 3.71 -11.31 12.79
N ALA A 41 2.70 -10.79 13.49
CA ALA A 41 1.38 -11.40 13.63
C ALA A 41 0.43 -11.02 12.50
N THR A 42 0.68 -9.92 11.78
CA THR A 42 -0.28 -9.33 10.84
C THR A 42 0.16 -9.45 9.38
N LEU A 43 1.47 -9.45 9.09
CA LEU A 43 2.01 -9.40 7.71
C LEU A 43 1.48 -10.53 6.79
N GLY A 44 1.21 -11.71 7.36
CA GLY A 44 0.68 -12.87 6.63
C GLY A 44 -0.85 -12.97 6.58
N LYS A 45 -1.60 -12.10 7.28
CA LYS A 45 -3.06 -12.23 7.39
C LYS A 45 -3.77 -11.77 6.11
N SER A 46 -4.90 -12.41 5.79
CA SER A 46 -5.83 -11.92 4.77
C SER A 46 -6.50 -10.64 5.24
N PHE A 47 -7.13 -9.90 4.31
CA PHE A 47 -7.95 -8.74 4.67
C PHE A 47 -9.01 -9.11 5.73
N ASP A 48 -9.75 -10.20 5.53
CA ASP A 48 -10.82 -10.60 6.45
C ASP A 48 -10.29 -10.91 7.86
N GLN A 49 -9.12 -11.55 7.95
CA GLN A 49 -8.46 -11.81 9.23
C GLN A 49 -7.99 -10.51 9.89
N LEU A 50 -7.38 -9.61 9.13
CA LEU A 50 -6.96 -8.29 9.62
C LEU A 50 -8.16 -7.49 10.15
N TRP A 51 -9.26 -7.49 9.40
CA TRP A 51 -10.49 -6.81 9.78
C TRP A 51 -11.11 -7.41 11.04
N LEU A 52 -11.29 -8.73 11.07
CA LEU A 52 -11.85 -9.42 12.22
C LEU A 52 -11.02 -9.18 13.49
N ASP A 53 -9.71 -9.33 13.38
CA ASP A 53 -8.82 -9.22 14.51
C ASP A 53 -8.66 -7.77 14.95
N HIS A 54 -8.30 -6.85 14.05
CA HIS A 54 -7.85 -5.51 14.42
C HIS A 54 -8.92 -4.42 14.25
N GLU A 55 -10.01 -4.65 13.50
CA GLU A 55 -11.18 -3.75 13.53
C GLU A 55 -12.24 -4.23 14.52
N VAL A 56 -12.78 -5.44 14.31
CA VAL A 56 -13.96 -5.94 15.04
C VAL A 56 -13.62 -6.31 16.48
N ASN A 57 -12.57 -7.11 16.66
CA ASN A 57 -12.08 -7.50 17.99
C ASN A 57 -11.02 -6.52 18.53
N GLY A 58 -10.70 -5.48 17.75
CA GLY A 58 -9.55 -4.65 18.00
C GLY A 58 -9.74 -3.66 19.15
N SER A 59 -8.80 -3.65 20.11
CA SER A 59 -8.81 -2.71 21.24
C SER A 59 -8.02 -1.44 20.89
N PRO A 60 -8.53 -0.22 21.24
CA PRO A 60 -7.75 1.01 21.17
C PRO A 60 -6.57 1.05 22.16
N SER A 61 -6.55 0.18 23.16
CA SER A 61 -5.60 0.25 24.28
C SER A 61 -5.15 -1.15 24.69
N GLY A 62 -4.15 -1.69 23.99
CA GLY A 62 -3.46 -2.92 24.35
C GLY A 62 -4.24 -4.22 24.14
N GLY A 63 -3.49 -5.32 24.12
CA GLY A 63 -3.99 -6.67 23.82
C GLY A 63 -3.43 -7.25 22.51
N PRO A 64 -3.70 -8.53 22.21
CA PRO A 64 -3.18 -9.23 21.02
C PRO A 64 -3.76 -8.70 19.69
N TYR A 65 -4.80 -7.87 19.78
CA TYR A 65 -5.53 -7.30 18.66
C TYR A 65 -5.52 -5.78 18.72
N THR A 66 -4.37 -5.18 19.04
CA THR A 66 -4.29 -3.72 19.02
C THR A 66 -4.44 -3.24 17.57
N ARG A 67 -5.27 -2.22 17.36
CA ARG A 67 -5.69 -1.77 16.04
C ARG A 67 -4.55 -1.34 15.11
N ASP A 68 -3.50 -0.80 15.70
CA ASP A 68 -2.34 -0.22 15.00
C ASP A 68 -1.21 -1.22 14.75
N TRP A 69 -1.37 -2.49 15.14
CA TRP A 69 -0.36 -3.51 14.85
C TRP A 69 -0.07 -3.66 13.35
N PRO A 70 -1.06 -3.70 12.44
CA PRO A 70 -0.77 -3.85 11.01
C PRO A 70 0.13 -2.74 10.45
N ILE A 71 -0.14 -1.47 10.77
CA ILE A 71 0.73 -0.36 10.36
C ILE A 71 2.13 -0.47 10.96
N ARG A 72 2.25 -0.74 12.27
CA ARG A 72 3.56 -0.88 12.95
C ARG A 72 4.44 -1.98 12.35
N GLU A 73 3.84 -3.12 12.00
CA GLU A 73 4.57 -4.22 11.39
C GLU A 73 4.98 -3.89 9.94
N VAL A 74 4.09 -3.26 9.18
CA VAL A 74 4.41 -2.80 7.82
C VAL A 74 5.54 -1.78 7.84
N GLU A 75 5.54 -0.80 8.73
CA GLU A 75 6.63 0.18 8.86
C GLU A 75 7.99 -0.51 9.05
N ARG A 76 8.06 -1.48 9.97
CA ARG A 76 9.29 -2.25 10.19
C ARG A 76 9.66 -3.09 8.97
N ALA A 77 8.66 -3.71 8.33
CA ALA A 77 8.89 -4.51 7.13
C ALA A 77 9.42 -3.68 5.97
N VAL A 78 8.96 -2.43 5.81
CA VAL A 78 9.47 -1.46 4.83
C VAL A 78 10.95 -1.19 5.09
N PHE A 79 11.37 -0.94 6.33
CA PHE A 79 12.80 -0.76 6.64
C PHE A 79 13.64 -2.01 6.33
N VAL A 80 13.16 -3.20 6.71
CA VAL A 80 13.86 -4.45 6.39
C VAL A 80 14.01 -4.63 4.88
N ARG A 81 12.95 -4.35 4.11
CA ARG A 81 12.98 -4.45 2.65
C ARG A 81 13.90 -3.42 2.01
N ALA A 82 13.85 -2.16 2.47
CA ALA A 82 14.70 -1.09 1.97
C ALA A 82 16.20 -1.36 2.17
N ILE A 83 16.57 -2.02 3.28
CA ILE A 83 17.97 -2.34 3.59
C ILE A 83 18.44 -3.62 2.91
N TYR A 84 17.60 -4.66 2.90
CA TYR A 84 18.05 -6.02 2.57
C TYR A 84 17.49 -6.59 1.28
N SER A 85 16.47 -5.98 0.68
CA SER A 85 15.91 -6.54 -0.55
C SER A 85 16.85 -6.38 -1.72
N ARG A 86 16.99 -7.44 -2.50
CA ARG A 86 17.66 -7.38 -3.81
C ARG A 86 16.84 -6.62 -4.86
N TRP A 87 15.55 -6.39 -4.63
CA TRP A 87 14.62 -5.74 -5.54
C TRP A 87 14.46 -4.25 -5.21
N GLY A 88 15.58 -3.53 -5.09
CA GLY A 88 15.58 -2.13 -4.65
C GLY A 88 14.70 -1.21 -5.50
N LEU A 89 14.61 -1.43 -6.81
CA LEU A 89 13.70 -0.66 -7.67
C LEU A 89 12.23 -0.87 -7.29
N PHE A 90 11.85 -2.12 -7.00
CA PHE A 90 10.49 -2.45 -6.59
C PHE A 90 10.13 -1.79 -5.26
N GLU A 91 11.04 -1.80 -4.28
CA GLU A 91 10.82 -1.14 -2.99
C GLU A 91 10.72 0.38 -3.13
N GLN A 92 11.52 0.99 -4.01
CA GLN A 92 11.42 2.42 -4.31
C GLN A 92 10.11 2.78 -5.01
N MET A 93 9.61 1.91 -5.89
CA MET A 93 8.30 2.09 -6.53
C MET A 93 7.16 1.94 -5.52
N ALA A 94 7.23 0.98 -4.59
CA ALA A 94 6.25 0.85 -3.52
C ALA A 94 6.17 2.12 -2.66
N ASP A 95 7.32 2.68 -2.27
CA ASP A 95 7.39 3.95 -1.54
C ASP A 95 6.83 5.13 -2.36
N PHE A 96 7.19 5.23 -3.64
CA PHE A 96 6.62 6.23 -4.54
C PHE A 96 5.09 6.18 -4.56
N TRP A 97 4.50 4.99 -4.65
CA TRP A 97 3.05 4.83 -4.70
C TRP A 97 2.37 5.09 -3.35
N HIS A 98 2.99 4.75 -2.23
CA HIS A 98 2.50 5.16 -0.91
C HIS A 98 2.46 6.69 -0.76
N ASN A 99 3.43 7.39 -1.36
CA ASN A 99 3.44 8.86 -1.38
C ASN A 99 2.40 9.43 -2.37
N HIS A 100 2.28 8.86 -3.57
CA HIS A 100 1.34 9.33 -4.60
C HIS A 100 -0.13 9.13 -4.20
N PHE A 101 -0.46 7.98 -3.60
CA PHE A 101 -1.77 7.67 -3.04
C PHE A 101 -1.74 7.82 -1.52
N ASN A 102 -1.31 8.99 -1.06
CA ASN A 102 -1.14 9.27 0.36
C ASN A 102 -2.39 8.88 1.17
N CYS A 103 -2.17 8.06 2.19
CA CYS A 103 -3.19 7.63 3.14
C CYS A 103 -2.56 7.66 4.53
N TYR A 104 -3.25 8.19 5.54
CA TYR A 104 -2.71 8.21 6.89
C TYR A 104 -2.93 6.85 7.55
N GLY A 105 -1.87 6.03 7.60
CA GLY A 105 -1.99 4.65 8.10
C GLY A 105 -2.24 4.48 9.58
N TYR A 106 -2.11 5.54 10.38
CA TYR A 106 -2.53 5.57 11.78
C TYR A 106 -3.93 6.13 11.99
N ASP A 107 -4.67 6.45 10.91
CA ASP A 107 -6.09 6.75 11.00
C ASP A 107 -6.83 5.58 11.65
N ARG A 108 -7.88 5.90 12.43
CA ARG A 108 -8.65 4.94 13.22
C ARG A 108 -9.00 3.73 12.37
N TYR A 109 -9.52 3.91 11.17
CA TYR A 109 -10.08 2.83 10.36
C TYR A 109 -9.12 2.31 9.27
N ALA A 110 -8.12 3.10 8.87
CA ALA A 110 -7.08 2.62 7.96
C ALA A 110 -6.10 1.64 8.65
N ALA A 111 -5.71 1.94 9.88
CA ALA A 111 -4.74 1.17 10.67
C ALA A 111 -4.95 -0.35 10.70
N PRO A 112 -6.16 -0.90 10.96
CA PRO A 112 -6.36 -2.34 11.00
C PRO A 112 -6.19 -3.02 9.64
N THR A 113 -6.29 -2.27 8.54
CA THR A 113 -6.24 -2.81 7.18
C THR A 113 -4.89 -2.60 6.49
N TRP A 114 -3.94 -1.95 7.18
CA TRP A 114 -2.74 -1.40 6.55
C TRP A 114 -1.85 -2.44 5.87
N THR A 115 -1.76 -3.66 6.42
CA THR A 115 -1.05 -4.77 5.77
C THR A 115 -1.64 -5.13 4.40
N SER A 116 -2.97 -5.12 4.28
CA SER A 116 -3.64 -5.37 3.00
C SER A 116 -3.46 -4.20 2.04
N TRP A 117 -3.52 -2.96 2.54
CA TRP A 117 -3.19 -1.78 1.74
C TRP A 117 -1.78 -1.86 1.13
N ASP A 118 -0.75 -2.14 1.94
CA ASP A 118 0.63 -2.31 1.48
C ASP A 118 0.74 -3.48 0.50
N ARG A 119 0.33 -4.69 0.90
CA ARG A 119 0.54 -5.92 0.11
C ARG A 119 -0.35 -5.98 -1.13
N ASP A 120 -1.65 -5.84 -0.95
CA ASP A 120 -2.66 -6.22 -1.96
C ASP A 120 -2.96 -5.08 -2.94
N VAL A 121 -2.70 -3.83 -2.55
CA VAL A 121 -2.93 -2.64 -3.39
C VAL A 121 -1.61 -2.10 -3.92
N ILE A 122 -0.76 -1.57 -3.05
CA ILE A 122 0.45 -0.86 -3.46
C ILE A 122 1.47 -1.81 -4.08
N ARG A 123 1.93 -2.81 -3.32
CA ARG A 123 3.01 -3.69 -3.78
C ARG A 123 2.57 -4.56 -4.96
N ARG A 124 1.34 -5.09 -4.94
CA ARG A 124 0.80 -5.91 -6.04
C ARG A 124 0.71 -5.18 -7.37
N ASN A 125 0.58 -3.85 -7.36
CA ASN A 125 0.43 -3.07 -8.59
C ASN A 125 1.64 -2.15 -8.86
N ALA A 126 2.73 -2.24 -8.09
CA ALA A 126 3.81 -1.24 -8.07
C ALA A 126 4.54 -1.07 -9.42
N LEU A 127 4.71 -2.14 -10.18
CA LEU A 127 5.30 -2.14 -11.53
C LEU A 127 4.26 -2.35 -12.64
N GLY A 128 2.97 -2.26 -12.29
CA GLY A 128 1.86 -2.60 -13.15
C GLY A 128 1.26 -1.41 -13.90
N ASN A 129 0.00 -1.57 -14.32
CA ASN A 129 -0.73 -0.53 -15.01
C ASN A 129 -1.31 0.51 -14.03
N PHE A 130 -1.11 1.79 -14.31
CA PHE A 130 -1.61 2.89 -13.48
C PHE A 130 -3.13 2.87 -13.29
N ARG A 131 -3.92 2.54 -14.33
CA ARG A 131 -5.39 2.44 -14.21
C ARG A 131 -5.78 1.39 -13.18
N THR A 132 -5.10 0.24 -13.18
CA THR A 132 -5.34 -0.82 -12.20
C THR A 132 -4.96 -0.36 -10.80
N MET A 133 -3.79 0.27 -10.64
CA MET A 133 -3.37 0.85 -9.36
C MET A 133 -4.41 1.83 -8.83
N LEU A 134 -4.83 2.81 -9.65
CA LEU A 134 -5.82 3.82 -9.30
C LEU A 134 -7.18 3.20 -8.91
N GLN A 135 -7.63 2.19 -9.66
CA GLN A 135 -8.87 1.49 -9.32
C GLN A 135 -8.74 0.74 -7.99
N LYS A 136 -7.61 0.06 -7.77
CA LYS A 136 -7.38 -0.69 -6.53
C LYS A 136 -7.20 0.21 -5.32
N SER A 137 -6.59 1.38 -5.48
CA SER A 137 -6.55 2.37 -4.40
C SER A 137 -7.95 2.90 -4.09
N PHE A 138 -8.80 3.12 -5.11
CA PHE A 138 -10.18 3.54 -4.95
C PHE A 138 -11.05 2.52 -4.20
N GLU A 139 -10.88 1.24 -4.49
CA GLU A 139 -11.62 0.15 -3.86
C GLU A 139 -11.11 -0.20 -2.44
N ALA A 140 -9.93 0.31 -2.06
CA ALA A 140 -9.27 -0.10 -0.83
C ALA A 140 -9.98 0.43 0.42
N PRO A 141 -10.29 -0.44 1.40
CA PRO A 141 -10.90 -0.02 2.66
C PRO A 141 -10.12 1.10 3.37
N ALA A 142 -8.79 1.04 3.39
CA ALA A 142 -7.95 2.08 4.00
C ALA A 142 -8.27 3.48 3.45
N MET A 143 -8.36 3.65 2.13
CA MET A 143 -8.69 4.93 1.50
C MET A 143 -10.16 5.31 1.64
N LEU A 144 -11.07 4.32 1.52
CA LEU A 144 -12.51 4.55 1.67
C LEU A 144 -12.86 5.11 3.05
N TYR A 145 -12.16 4.69 4.09
CA TYR A 145 -12.31 5.27 5.42
C TYR A 145 -11.55 6.58 5.58
N TYR A 146 -10.29 6.65 5.15
CA TYR A 146 -9.46 7.85 5.33
C TYR A 146 -10.09 9.11 4.71
N LEU A 147 -10.78 8.96 3.58
CA LEU A 147 -11.44 10.07 2.87
C LEU A 147 -12.96 10.10 3.06
N ASP A 148 -13.45 9.45 4.12
CA ASP A 148 -14.85 9.45 4.55
C ASP A 148 -15.85 8.99 3.46
N ASN A 149 -15.41 8.22 2.46
CA ASN A 149 -16.32 7.71 1.44
C ASN A 149 -17.26 6.62 2.01
N TYR A 150 -16.90 5.98 3.11
CA TYR A 150 -17.75 5.00 3.80
C TYR A 150 -19.06 5.58 4.35
N ILE A 151 -19.14 6.90 4.60
CA ILE A 151 -20.36 7.59 5.03
C ILE A 151 -21.15 8.22 3.87
N ASN A 152 -20.68 8.05 2.63
CA ASN A 152 -21.31 8.62 1.45
C ASN A 152 -22.71 8.02 1.24
N ARG A 153 -23.74 8.87 1.24
CA ARG A 153 -25.15 8.45 1.12
C ARG A 153 -26.00 9.47 0.39
N ALA A 154 -26.94 9.02 -0.41
CA ALA A 154 -27.95 9.90 -0.99
C ALA A 154 -28.89 10.45 0.12
N PRO A 155 -29.38 11.70 0.02
CA PRO A 155 -29.11 12.68 -1.04
C PRO A 155 -27.88 13.58 -0.79
N SER A 156 -27.16 13.40 0.33
CA SER A 156 -26.03 14.25 0.73
C SER A 156 -24.71 13.55 0.44
N PHE A 157 -24.26 13.61 -0.81
CA PHE A 157 -23.06 12.91 -1.26
C PHE A 157 -21.79 13.48 -0.65
N ASN A 158 -20.89 12.60 -0.22
CA ASN A 158 -19.52 12.98 0.12
C ASN A 158 -18.67 12.89 -1.16
N GLU A 159 -18.34 14.04 -1.72
CA GLU A 159 -17.58 14.13 -2.97
C GLU A 159 -16.06 14.16 -2.75
N ASN A 160 -15.59 14.16 -1.50
CA ASN A 160 -14.19 14.42 -1.20
C ASN A 160 -13.25 13.43 -1.91
N TYR A 161 -13.50 12.12 -1.79
CA TYR A 161 -12.63 11.14 -2.45
C TYR A 161 -12.71 11.21 -3.98
N ALA A 162 -13.90 11.41 -4.53
CA ALA A 162 -14.08 11.54 -5.98
C ALA A 162 -13.30 12.75 -6.54
N ARG A 163 -13.29 13.86 -5.80
CA ARG A 163 -12.54 15.07 -6.11
C ARG A 163 -11.03 14.85 -5.98
N GLU A 164 -10.57 14.24 -4.89
CA GLU A 164 -9.14 13.96 -4.68
C GLU A 164 -8.56 13.02 -5.74
N ILE A 165 -9.34 12.08 -6.27
CA ILE A 165 -8.91 11.28 -7.43
C ILE A 165 -8.56 12.17 -8.62
N LEU A 166 -9.41 13.14 -8.93
CA LEU A 166 -9.22 14.01 -10.08
C LEU A 166 -8.09 15.02 -9.81
N GLU A 167 -8.12 15.67 -8.65
CA GLU A 167 -7.20 16.75 -8.30
C GLU A 167 -5.82 16.27 -7.86
N LEU A 168 -5.73 15.29 -6.96
CA LEU A 168 -4.47 14.92 -6.33
C LEU A 168 -3.83 13.70 -6.98
N HIS A 169 -4.63 12.71 -7.39
CA HIS A 169 -4.09 11.43 -7.83
C HIS A 169 -3.99 11.25 -9.35
N THR A 170 -4.64 12.11 -10.16
CA THR A 170 -4.66 11.95 -11.63
C THR A 170 -4.33 13.23 -12.41
N LEU A 171 -5.26 14.18 -12.51
CA LEU A 171 -5.14 15.33 -13.42
C LEU A 171 -4.25 16.43 -12.83
N GLY A 172 -4.17 16.52 -11.50
CA GLY A 172 -3.53 17.64 -10.81
C GLY A 172 -4.53 18.76 -10.54
N ALA A 173 -4.37 19.45 -9.40
CA ALA A 173 -5.29 20.49 -8.96
C ALA A 173 -5.47 21.62 -9.98
N MET A 174 -4.41 21.96 -10.74
CA MET A 174 -4.46 23.00 -11.77
C MET A 174 -5.23 22.60 -13.03
N ASN A 175 -5.45 21.30 -13.25
CA ASN A 175 -6.12 20.79 -14.44
C ASN A 175 -7.55 20.30 -14.15
N TYR A 176 -7.98 20.35 -12.87
CA TYR A 176 -9.34 20.08 -12.48
C TYR A 176 -10.15 21.38 -12.43
N PHE A 177 -11.12 21.52 -13.33
CA PHE A 177 -11.99 22.71 -13.46
C PHE A 177 -12.93 22.95 -12.26
N GLY A 178 -12.94 22.08 -11.24
CA GLY A 178 -13.75 22.28 -10.03
C GLY A 178 -13.16 23.28 -9.02
N ALA A 179 -11.96 23.80 -9.26
CA ALA A 179 -11.38 24.87 -8.43
C ALA A 179 -12.20 26.18 -8.46
N ASP A 180 -13.05 26.38 -9.48
CA ASP A 180 -13.95 27.54 -9.60
C ASP A 180 -15.28 27.39 -8.82
N LEU A 181 -15.47 26.30 -8.06
CA LEU A 181 -16.71 25.99 -7.32
C LEU A 181 -16.56 26.06 -5.79
N GLN A 182 -15.42 26.51 -5.25
CA GLN A 182 -15.17 26.73 -3.81
C GLN A 182 -15.21 28.21 -3.45
#